data_AF-A0AAU4XPF5-F1
#
_entry.id   AF-A0AAU4XPF5-F1
#
_cell.length_a   1.000
_cell.length_b   1.000
_cell.length_c   1.000
_cell.angle_alpha   90.00
_cell.angle_beta   90.00
_cell.angle_gamma   90.00
#
_symmetry.space_group_name_H-M   'P 1'
#
loop_
_entity.id
_entity.type
_entity.pdbx_description
1 polymer ?
#
loop_
_entity_poly.entity_id
_entity_poly.type
_entity_poly.pdbx_seq_one_letter_code
_entity_poly.pdbx_strand_id
1 'polypeptide(L)'
;MAELAAAELLLALPVLPFPAELSVERTVTAQSLVPFEGNFYSISPGLPGARVMVTCRLGEDFLSIATTGRAVIARHRKAVRGSRQTVRDAGHVIALERSVLASFSDRALQAQGPPPAQRGRAGRGRAAARGQATGSTAERVVIDLSHYAAVAERLRHVPPRDEEESTE
;
A
#
# COMPACT_ATOMS: atom_id res chain seq x y z
N MET A 1 -40.59 33.43 -36.60
CA MET A 1 -39.41 32.74 -36.01
C MET A 1 -39.77 31.45 -35.27
N ALA A 2 -40.96 31.30 -34.68
CA ALA A 2 -41.38 30.05 -34.01
C ALA A 2 -41.83 28.93 -34.98
N GLU A 3 -42.31 29.30 -36.17
CA GLU A 3 -42.96 28.39 -37.11
C GLU A 3 -41.98 27.45 -37.86
N LEU A 4 -40.72 27.88 -38.01
CA LEU A 4 -39.67 27.07 -38.65
C LEU A 4 -39.20 25.91 -37.75
N ALA A 5 -39.25 26.10 -36.43
CA ALA A 5 -38.85 25.07 -35.46
C ALA A 5 -39.86 23.91 -35.35
N ALA A 6 -41.14 24.14 -35.68
CA ALA A 6 -42.16 23.10 -35.67
C ALA A 6 -42.12 22.18 -36.89
N ALA A 7 -41.51 22.64 -37.99
CA ALA A 7 -41.36 21.89 -39.23
C ALA A 7 -40.10 21.02 -39.27
N GLU A 8 -39.16 21.21 -38.33
CA GLU A 8 -37.94 20.42 -38.23
C GLU A 8 -38.25 19.07 -37.57
N LEU A 9 -38.24 18.00 -38.36
CA LEU A 9 -38.51 16.65 -37.86
C LEU A 9 -37.42 16.23 -36.88
N LEU A 10 -37.83 15.87 -35.65
CA LEU A 10 -36.93 15.29 -34.66
C LEU A 10 -36.29 14.02 -35.21
N LEU A 11 -34.96 13.97 -35.19
CA LEU A 11 -34.22 12.76 -35.53
C LEU A 11 -34.55 11.64 -34.54
N ALA A 12 -34.57 10.40 -35.03
CA ALA A 12 -34.70 9.22 -34.18
C ALA A 12 -33.57 9.19 -33.15
N LEU A 13 -33.89 8.74 -31.93
CA LEU A 13 -32.90 8.62 -30.87
C LEU A 13 -31.78 7.65 -31.30
N PRO A 14 -30.51 8.00 -31.07
CA PRO A 14 -29.40 7.12 -31.38
C PRO A 14 -29.51 5.83 -30.57
N VAL A 15 -29.26 4.69 -31.23
CA VAL A 15 -29.36 3.34 -30.65
C VAL A 15 -28.29 3.10 -29.58
N LEU A 16 -27.17 3.81 -29.67
CA LEU A 16 -26.07 3.73 -28.71
C LEU A 16 -26.04 4.95 -27.79
N PRO A 17 -25.76 4.77 -26.49
CA PRO A 17 -25.57 5.89 -25.58
C PRO A 17 -24.37 6.74 -26.03
N PHE A 18 -24.50 8.06 -25.88
CA PHE A 18 -23.42 8.98 -26.20
C PHE A 18 -22.19 8.69 -25.31
N PRO A 19 -20.97 8.58 -25.87
CA PRO A 19 -19.77 8.30 -25.11
C PRO A 19 -19.34 9.53 -24.30
N ALA A 20 -19.91 9.68 -23.10
CA ALA A 20 -19.51 10.71 -22.16
C ALA A 20 -18.25 10.28 -21.40
N GLU A 21 -17.28 11.18 -21.27
CA GLU A 21 -16.06 10.97 -20.49
C GLU A 21 -16.01 11.98 -19.36
N LEU A 22 -15.79 11.50 -18.14
CA LEU A 22 -15.58 12.33 -16.96
C LEU A 22 -14.08 12.53 -16.78
N SER A 23 -13.64 13.79 -16.76
CA SER A 23 -12.26 14.16 -16.46
C SER A 23 -12.20 15.01 -15.19
N VAL A 24 -11.35 14.61 -14.26
CA VAL A 24 -11.28 15.20 -12.92
C VAL A 24 -9.84 15.36 -12.48
N GLU A 25 -9.43 16.58 -12.16
CA GLU A 25 -8.10 16.84 -11.59
C GLU A 25 -8.07 16.50 -10.09
N ARG A 26 -7.05 15.75 -9.67
CA ARG A 26 -6.83 15.34 -8.28
C ARG A 26 -5.36 15.48 -7.90
N THR A 27 -5.13 15.74 -6.62
CA THR A 27 -3.78 15.78 -6.04
C THR A 27 -3.46 14.42 -5.42
N VAL A 28 -2.28 13.90 -5.71
CA VAL A 28 -1.77 12.65 -5.16
C VAL A 28 -1.36 12.86 -3.70
N THR A 29 -1.76 11.94 -2.81
CA THR A 29 -1.35 11.96 -1.40
C THR A 29 0.13 11.57 -1.22
N ALA A 30 0.70 11.84 -0.05
CA ALA A 30 2.07 11.42 0.27
C ALA A 30 2.30 9.90 0.16
N GLN A 31 1.24 9.10 0.24
CA GLN A 31 1.27 7.64 0.15
C GLN A 31 1.07 7.13 -1.29
N SER A 32 1.18 8.00 -2.30
CA SER A 32 0.93 7.66 -3.71
C SER A 32 -0.48 7.13 -3.96
N LEU A 33 -1.49 7.75 -3.32
CA LEU A 33 -2.90 7.44 -3.52
C LEU A 33 -3.64 8.63 -4.14
N VAL A 34 -4.65 8.33 -4.96
CA VAL A 34 -5.51 9.33 -5.61
C VAL A 34 -6.95 9.13 -5.11
N PRO A 35 -7.55 10.13 -4.44
CA PRO A 35 -8.94 10.05 -4.02
C PRO A 35 -9.89 10.29 -5.19
N PHE A 36 -10.81 9.35 -5.43
CA PHE A 36 -11.83 9.47 -6.47
C PHE A 36 -13.11 8.74 -6.08
N GLU A 37 -14.26 9.42 -6.16
CA GLU A 37 -15.59 8.91 -5.80
C GLU A 37 -15.68 8.23 -4.41
N GLY A 38 -14.93 8.77 -3.44
CA GLY A 38 -14.87 8.24 -2.08
C GLY A 38 -14.04 6.97 -1.94
N ASN A 39 -13.24 6.61 -2.95
CA ASN A 39 -12.27 5.51 -2.93
C ASN A 39 -10.84 6.05 -3.13
N PHE A 40 -9.84 5.21 -2.85
CA PHE A 40 -8.42 5.53 -3.03
C PHE A 40 -7.79 4.60 -4.05
N TYR A 41 -7.12 5.16 -5.04
CA TYR A 41 -6.46 4.40 -6.10
C TYR A 41 -4.95 4.60 -6.01
N SER A 42 -4.18 3.51 -5.92
CA SER A 42 -2.73 3.60 -5.77
C SER A 42 -2.03 3.80 -7.11
N ILE A 43 -1.07 4.70 -7.17
CA ILE A 43 -0.23 4.91 -8.35
C ILE A 43 1.22 4.54 -8.07
N SER A 44 2.07 4.55 -9.11
CA SER A 44 3.51 4.33 -8.95
C SER A 44 4.11 5.29 -7.90
N PRO A 45 5.06 4.81 -7.07
CA PRO A 45 5.74 5.62 -6.09
C PRO A 45 6.61 6.69 -6.77
N GLY A 46 6.84 7.80 -6.06
CA GLY A 46 7.68 8.92 -6.55
C GLY A 46 6.90 10.11 -7.10
N LEU A 47 5.57 10.10 -7.00
CA LEU A 47 4.70 11.23 -7.42
C LEU A 47 3.89 11.88 -6.27
N PRO A 48 4.39 11.98 -5.01
CA PRO A 48 3.62 12.60 -3.94
C PRO A 48 3.37 14.08 -4.23
N GLY A 49 2.13 14.56 -4.03
CA GLY A 49 1.75 15.96 -4.27
C GLY A 49 1.59 16.36 -5.73
N ALA A 50 1.83 15.45 -6.68
CA ALA A 50 1.61 15.72 -8.10
C ALA A 50 0.12 15.90 -8.41
N ARG A 51 -0.19 16.73 -9.41
CA ARG A 51 -1.53 16.85 -9.99
C ARG A 51 -1.70 15.82 -11.10
N VAL A 52 -2.78 15.06 -11.01
CA VAL A 52 -3.13 14.00 -11.96
C VAL A 52 -4.55 14.18 -12.43
N MET A 53 -4.82 13.73 -13.65
CA MET A 53 -6.13 13.72 -14.27
C MET A 53 -6.69 12.31 -14.21
N VAL A 54 -7.80 12.14 -13.51
CA VAL A 54 -8.57 10.90 -13.47
C VAL A 54 -9.61 10.99 -14.58
N THR A 55 -9.55 10.04 -15.50
CA THR A 55 -10.47 9.93 -16.63
C THR A 55 -11.26 8.62 -16.49
N CYS A 56 -12.58 8.70 -16.64
CA CYS A 56 -13.40 7.50 -16.73
C CYS A 56 -14.54 7.72 -17.73
N ARG A 57 -14.76 6.73 -18.59
CA ARG A 57 -15.90 6.74 -19.50
C ARG A 57 -17.17 6.31 -18.79
N LEU A 58 -18.26 7.00 -19.07
CA LEU A 58 -19.57 6.68 -18.52
C LEU A 58 -20.03 5.34 -19.13
N GLY A 59 -20.24 4.35 -18.27
CA GLY A 59 -20.52 2.96 -18.67
C GLY A 59 -19.29 2.05 -18.70
N GLU A 60 -18.08 2.57 -18.53
CA GLU A 60 -16.88 1.73 -18.36
C GLU A 60 -16.58 1.48 -16.87
N ASP A 61 -16.13 0.27 -16.59
CA ASP A 61 -15.73 -0.19 -15.25
C ASP A 61 -14.29 0.16 -14.91
N PHE A 62 -13.59 0.89 -15.78
CA PHE A 62 -12.20 1.28 -15.59
C PHE A 62 -12.06 2.80 -15.52
N LEU A 63 -11.08 3.22 -14.74
CA LEU A 63 -10.58 4.58 -14.73
C LEU A 63 -9.10 4.57 -15.09
N SER A 64 -8.67 5.64 -15.75
CA SER A 64 -7.27 5.86 -16.12
C SER A 64 -6.79 7.13 -15.43
N ILE A 65 -5.61 7.04 -14.83
CA ILE A 65 -4.95 8.16 -14.14
C ILE A 65 -3.78 8.59 -15.01
N ALA A 66 -3.80 9.84 -15.45
CA ALA A 66 -2.76 10.44 -16.27
C ALA A 66 -2.08 11.60 -15.56
N THR A 67 -0.80 11.83 -15.81
CA THR A 67 -0.10 13.03 -15.37
C THR A 67 -0.50 14.24 -16.22
N THR A 68 -0.09 15.44 -15.81
CA THR A 68 -0.26 16.67 -16.61
C THR A 68 0.30 16.55 -18.03
N GLY A 69 1.35 15.73 -18.22
CA GLY A 69 1.91 15.40 -19.53
C GLY A 69 1.08 14.41 -20.37
N ARG A 70 -0.15 14.09 -19.95
CA ARG A 70 -1.05 13.10 -20.58
C ARG A 70 -0.53 11.66 -20.63
N ALA A 71 0.55 11.35 -19.90
CA ALA A 71 1.03 9.99 -19.77
C ALA A 71 0.15 9.22 -18.76
N VAL A 72 -0.47 8.12 -19.18
CA VAL A 72 -1.25 7.24 -18.29
C VAL A 72 -0.29 6.47 -17.41
N ILE A 73 -0.37 6.70 -16.11
CA ILE A 73 0.51 6.11 -15.09
C ILE A 73 -0.14 4.92 -14.37
N ALA A 74 -1.47 4.84 -14.36
CA ALA A 74 -2.20 3.73 -13.77
C ALA A 74 -3.58 3.56 -14.42
N ARG A 75 -4.06 2.33 -14.52
CA ARG A 75 -5.43 1.99 -14.92
C ARG A 75 -6.03 1.04 -13.89
N HIS A 76 -7.16 1.43 -13.33
CA HIS A 76 -7.81 0.66 -12.26
C HIS A 76 -9.22 0.27 -12.66
N ARG A 77 -9.70 -0.84 -12.09
CA ARG A 77 -11.13 -1.11 -12.04
C ARG A 77 -11.78 -0.19 -11.01
N LYS A 78 -12.86 0.47 -11.41
CA LYS A 78 -13.64 1.40 -10.60
C LYS A 78 -14.33 0.64 -9.47
N ALA A 79 -14.06 1.06 -8.24
CA ALA A 79 -14.73 0.52 -7.06
C ALA A 79 -16.12 1.15 -6.90
N VAL A 80 -16.98 0.49 -6.13
CA VAL A 80 -18.32 1.02 -5.80
C VAL A 80 -18.19 2.38 -5.13
N ARG A 81 -18.98 3.35 -5.57
CA ARG A 81 -18.97 4.72 -5.06
C ARG A 81 -19.19 4.74 -3.55
N GLY A 82 -18.37 5.52 -2.84
CA GLY A 82 -18.49 5.67 -1.38
C GLY A 82 -18.01 4.47 -0.55
N SER A 83 -17.44 3.43 -1.16
CA SER A 83 -16.97 2.24 -0.45
C SER A 83 -15.73 2.49 0.44
N ARG A 84 -15.05 3.63 0.29
CA ARG A 84 -13.78 3.94 1.00
C ARG A 84 -12.72 2.85 0.82
N GLN A 85 -12.78 2.13 -0.29
CA GLN A 85 -11.84 1.06 -0.58
C GLN A 85 -10.54 1.63 -1.14
N THR A 86 -9.42 1.02 -0.75
CA THR A 86 -8.12 1.27 -1.37
C THR A 86 -7.86 0.22 -2.43
N VAL A 87 -7.96 0.60 -3.70
CA VAL A 87 -7.67 -0.25 -4.85
C VAL A 87 -6.18 -0.14 -5.16
N ARG A 88 -5.46 -1.24 -4.90
CA ARG A 88 -4.01 -1.35 -5.17
C ARG A 88 -3.77 -1.80 -6.61
N ASP A 89 -2.83 -1.17 -7.28
CA ASP A 89 -2.35 -1.56 -8.60
C ASP A 89 -1.18 -2.55 -8.49
N ALA A 90 -1.07 -3.47 -9.43
CA ALA A 90 0.04 -4.42 -9.49
C ALA A 90 1.38 -3.72 -9.75
N GLY A 91 1.39 -2.69 -10.61
CA GLY A 91 2.55 -1.83 -10.85
C GLY A 91 2.96 -1.03 -9.61
N HIS A 92 2.01 -0.57 -8.79
CA HIS A 92 2.31 0.02 -7.49
C HIS A 92 3.02 -0.96 -6.55
N VAL A 93 2.54 -2.21 -6.46
CA VAL A 93 3.16 -3.24 -5.61
C VAL A 93 4.59 -3.53 -6.07
N ILE A 94 4.80 -3.78 -7.36
CA ILE A 94 6.12 -4.06 -7.94
C ILE A 94 7.08 -2.89 -7.71
N ALA A 95 6.61 -1.66 -7.92
CA ALA A 95 7.44 -0.48 -7.74
C ALA A 95 7.77 -0.21 -6.26
N LEU A 96 6.84 -0.52 -5.34
CA LEU A 96 7.08 -0.45 -3.90
C LEU A 96 8.11 -1.49 -3.48
N GLU A 97 7.95 -2.75 -3.89
CA GLU A 97 8.92 -3.82 -3.63
C GLU A 97 10.32 -3.45 -4.12
N ARG A 98 10.42 -2.92 -5.35
CA ARG A 98 11.70 -2.45 -5.90
C ARG A 98 12.30 -1.32 -5.07
N SER A 99 11.51 -0.35 -4.64
CA SER A 99 11.98 0.77 -3.80
C SER A 99 12.46 0.28 -2.44
N VAL A 100 11.75 -0.67 -1.84
CA VAL A 100 12.10 -1.28 -0.56
C VAL A 100 13.41 -2.06 -0.69
N LEU A 101 13.53 -2.93 -1.69
CA LEU A 101 14.74 -3.71 -1.94
C LEU A 101 15.95 -2.81 -2.25
N ALA A 102 15.76 -1.73 -3.00
CA ALA A 102 16.81 -0.74 -3.24
C ALA A 102 17.29 -0.10 -1.94
N SER A 103 16.37 0.22 -1.02
CA SER A 103 16.69 0.82 0.28
C SER A 103 17.52 -0.11 1.18
N PHE A 104 17.30 -1.43 1.07
CA PHE A 104 18.10 -2.43 1.77
C PHE A 104 19.46 -2.70 1.10
N SER A 105 19.58 -2.48 -0.21
CA SER A 105 20.82 -2.74 -0.96
C SER A 105 21.85 -1.62 -0.80
N ASP A 106 21.41 -0.38 -0.64
CA ASP A 106 22.28 0.80 -0.46
C ASP A 106 22.84 0.88 0.97
N ARG A 107 22.10 0.34 1.94
CA ARG A 107 22.61 0.15 3.29
C ARG A 107 23.55 -1.04 3.27
N ALA A 108 24.84 -0.80 3.00
CA ALA A 108 25.88 -1.65 3.59
C ALA A 108 25.46 -1.86 5.04
N LEU A 109 25.22 -3.10 5.44
CA LEU A 109 24.95 -3.47 6.82
C LEU A 109 26.18 -2.98 7.60
N GLN A 110 26.15 -1.73 8.04
CA GLN A 110 26.98 -1.25 9.11
C GLN A 110 26.50 -2.11 10.25
N ALA A 111 27.21 -3.22 10.46
CA ALA A 111 27.02 -4.10 11.57
C ALA A 111 27.12 -3.17 12.77
N GLN A 112 25.97 -2.76 13.30
CA GLN A 112 25.94 -2.16 14.60
C GLN A 112 26.39 -3.30 15.48
N GLY A 113 27.69 -3.28 15.79
CA GLY A 113 28.25 -4.18 16.77
C GLY A 113 27.35 -4.14 17.99
N PRO A 114 27.16 -5.27 18.70
CA PRO A 114 26.33 -5.30 19.88
C PRO A 114 26.65 -4.10 20.78
N PRO A 115 25.63 -3.48 21.43
CA PRO A 115 25.84 -2.32 22.28
C PRO A 115 26.98 -2.58 23.27
N PRO A 116 27.81 -1.58 23.61
CA PRO A 116 28.99 -1.76 24.47
C PRO A 116 28.56 -1.94 25.93
N ALA A 117 27.90 -3.05 26.20
CA ALA A 117 27.73 -3.65 27.51
C ALA A 117 27.52 -5.15 27.25
N GLN A 118 28.44 -5.96 27.75
CA GLN A 118 28.48 -7.44 27.64
C GLN A 118 29.18 -8.01 26.40
N ARG A 119 30.41 -7.54 26.16
CA ARG A 119 31.46 -8.41 25.63
C ARG A 119 31.89 -9.36 26.76
N GLY A 120 31.09 -10.40 27.02
CA GLY A 120 31.38 -11.33 28.11
C GLY A 120 30.29 -12.35 28.40
N ARG A 121 30.19 -13.38 27.57
CA ARG A 121 30.10 -14.81 27.97
C ARG A 121 29.83 -15.65 26.73
N ALA A 122 30.84 -16.43 26.36
CA ALA A 122 30.67 -17.53 25.43
C ALA A 122 29.68 -18.55 26.02
N GLY A 123 28.54 -18.73 25.35
CA GLY A 123 27.60 -19.81 25.60
C GLY A 123 27.59 -20.76 24.42
N ARG A 124 28.18 -21.95 24.58
CA ARG A 124 28.14 -23.04 23.60
C ARG A 124 26.75 -23.68 23.56
N GLY A 125 26.35 -24.16 22.38
CA GLY A 125 25.33 -25.20 22.20
C GLY A 125 24.02 -24.68 21.60
N ARG A 126 23.35 -25.35 20.66
CA ARG A 126 23.56 -26.65 20.01
C ARG A 126 22.97 -26.59 18.61
N ALA A 127 23.54 -27.38 17.71
CA ALA A 127 22.96 -27.75 16.44
C ALA A 127 21.84 -28.79 16.61
N ALA A 128 21.06 -28.96 15.54
CA ALA A 128 19.92 -29.87 15.29
C ALA A 128 18.54 -29.29 15.69
N ALA A 129 17.53 -29.25 14.82
CA ALA A 129 17.18 -30.25 13.82
C ALA A 129 16.76 -29.64 12.47
N ARG A 130 17.32 -30.21 11.41
CA ARG A 130 16.89 -30.02 10.02
C ARG A 130 15.82 -31.09 9.74
N GLY A 131 14.55 -30.70 9.83
CA GLY A 131 13.43 -31.46 9.27
C GLY A 131 13.02 -30.84 7.94
N GLN A 132 13.26 -31.54 6.84
CA GLN A 132 12.78 -31.16 5.52
C GLN A 132 11.24 -31.25 5.49
N ALA A 133 10.58 -30.15 5.10
CA ALA A 133 9.23 -30.20 4.56
C ALA A 133 9.10 -29.11 3.49
N THR A 134 8.88 -29.56 2.26
CA THR A 134 8.62 -28.78 1.06
C THR A 134 7.32 -27.98 1.20
N GLY A 135 7.35 -26.68 0.97
CA GLY A 135 6.17 -25.81 1.02
C GLY A 135 6.53 -24.36 0.70
N SER A 136 5.66 -23.67 -0.04
CA SER A 136 5.83 -22.32 -0.61
C SER A 136 6.12 -21.25 0.45
N THR A 137 7.01 -20.30 0.14
CA THR A 137 7.42 -19.18 1.01
C THR A 137 6.25 -18.31 1.50
N ALA A 138 5.14 -18.27 0.75
CA ALA A 138 3.96 -17.48 1.10
C ALA A 138 3.11 -18.09 2.23
N GLU A 139 3.27 -19.38 2.54
CA GLU A 139 2.50 -20.07 3.59
C GLU A 139 3.27 -20.12 4.93
N ARG A 140 4.52 -19.64 4.96
CA ARG A 140 5.49 -19.94 6.02
C ARG A 140 5.67 -18.89 7.12
N VAL A 141 4.75 -17.94 7.24
CA VAL A 141 4.75 -16.99 8.37
C VAL A 141 3.52 -17.24 9.23
N VAL A 142 3.47 -18.42 9.84
CA VAL A 142 2.56 -18.67 10.96
C VAL A 142 3.26 -18.14 12.20
N ILE A 143 2.86 -16.96 12.65
CA ILE A 143 3.36 -16.35 13.88
C ILE A 143 2.69 -17.07 15.05
N ASP A 144 3.48 -17.78 15.86
CA ASP A 144 3.00 -18.35 17.10
C ASP A 144 2.74 -17.24 18.13
N LEU A 145 1.45 -16.90 18.31
CA LEU A 145 1.01 -15.87 19.23
C LEU A 145 1.29 -16.22 20.70
N SER A 146 1.49 -17.51 21.01
CA SER A 146 1.84 -18.01 22.35
C SER A 146 3.20 -17.49 22.79
N HIS A 147 4.15 -17.40 21.85
CA HIS A 147 5.48 -16.85 22.10
C HIS A 147 5.40 -15.36 22.48
N TYR A 148 4.56 -14.59 21.78
CA TYR A 148 4.37 -13.18 22.06
C TYR A 148 3.65 -12.95 23.41
N ALA A 149 2.66 -13.78 23.74
CA ALA A 149 1.97 -13.72 25.03
C ALA A 149 2.92 -13.95 26.21
N ALA A 150 3.84 -14.92 26.11
CA ALA A 150 4.82 -15.20 27.15
C ALA A 150 5.81 -14.04 27.36
N VAL A 151 6.25 -13.39 26.29
CA VAL A 151 7.11 -12.20 26.36
C VAL A 151 6.37 -11.03 27.02
N ALA A 152 5.11 -10.82 26.66
CA ALA A 152 4.28 -9.77 27.25
C ALA A 152 4.05 -9.99 28.76
N GLU A 153 3.85 -11.24 29.20
CA GLU A 153 3.68 -11.58 30.62
C GLU A 153 4.97 -11.30 31.42
N ARG A 154 6.12 -11.67 30.85
CA ARG A 154 7.43 -11.40 31.48
C ARG A 154 7.72 -9.91 31.63
N LEU A 155 7.22 -9.08 30.72
CA LEU A 155 7.36 -7.62 30.80
C LEU A 155 6.37 -6.97 31.78
N ARG A 156 5.27 -7.65 32.13
CA ARG A 156 4.33 -7.20 33.17
C ARG A 156 4.90 -7.40 34.59
N HIS A 157 5.73 -8.41 34.78
CA HIS A 157 6.42 -8.63 36.05
C HIS A 157 7.84 -8.07 36.01
N VAL A 158 7.95 -6.76 36.31
CA VAL A 158 9.21 -6.16 36.73
C VAL A 158 9.46 -6.61 38.18
N PRO A 159 10.52 -7.38 38.50
CA PRO A 159 10.84 -7.67 39.89
C PRO A 159 11.22 -6.35 40.59
N PRO A 160 10.85 -6.16 41.88
CA PRO A 160 11.32 -5.02 42.64
C PRO A 160 12.86 -5.07 42.68
N ARG A 161 13.50 -3.91 42.55
CA ARG A 161 14.94 -3.80 42.77
C ARG A 161 15.18 -4.08 44.25
N ASP A 162 15.99 -5.09 44.56
CA ASP A 162 16.44 -5.34 45.92
C ASP A 162 17.11 -4.06 46.44
N GLU A 163 16.53 -3.46 47.48
CA GLU A 163 17.13 -2.35 48.20
C GLU A 163 18.36 -2.87 48.93
N GLU A 164 19.50 -2.24 48.67
CA GLU A 164 20.79 -2.57 49.26
C GLU A 164 20.71 -2.44 50.79
N GLU A 165 20.88 -3.57 51.47
CA GLU A 165 20.93 -3.70 52.92
C GLU A 165 22.13 -2.91 53.48
N SER A 166 21.84 -1.72 54.00
CA SER A 166 22.74 -0.98 54.90
C SER A 166 23.12 -1.87 56.08
N THR A 167 24.39 -2.24 56.17
CA THR A 167 25.00 -2.75 57.41
C THR A 167 26.02 -1.71 57.88
N GLU A 168 25.68 -1.00 58.96
CA GLU A 168 26.62 -0.31 59.85
C GLU A 168 26.53 -0.99 61.23
#